data_AF-M4B7F2-F1
#
_entry.id   AF-M4B7F2-F1
#
_cell.length_a   1.000
_cell.length_b   1.000
_cell.length_c   1.000
_cell.angle_alpha   90.00
_cell.angle_beta   90.00
_cell.angle_gamma   90.00
#
_symmetry.space_group_name_H-M   'P 1'
#
loop_
_entity.id
_entity.type
_entity.pdbx_description
1 polymer ?
#
loop_
_entity_poly.entity_id
_entity_poly.type
_entity_poly.pdbx_seq_one_letter_code
_entity_poly.pdbx_strand_id
1 'polypeptide(L)'
;MANVPLDAIDMNRYQVREPMGKHVASLEAWEHALQQLQVAVEHEKTRVLNLELYQSYGTDLLKVRAAVLDGVNKRYTHVVQQVKLGSDQVNRVRQDDQGRNGVKLHKYQRTCHELLAKNASIKRACAEEERQQRHKKIKIEAA
;
A
#
# COMPACT_ATOMS: atom_id res chain seq x y z
N MET A 1 -8.77 -20.95 -15.52
CA MET A 1 -9.49 -22.11 -14.93
C MET A 1 -10.15 -21.58 -13.67
N ALA A 2 -11.47 -21.48 -13.50
CA ALA A 2 -12.59 -22.19 -14.09
C ALA A 2 -13.75 -21.21 -14.39
N ASN A 3 -14.34 -21.32 -15.58
CA ASN A 3 -15.59 -20.65 -15.96
C ASN A 3 -16.68 -21.72 -16.14
N VAL A 4 -16.81 -22.60 -15.15
CA VAL A 4 -17.86 -23.61 -15.08
C VAL A 4 -18.74 -23.20 -13.89
N PRO A 5 -20.05 -22.97 -14.08
CA PRO A 5 -20.96 -22.74 -12.98
C PRO A 5 -20.88 -23.96 -12.04
N LEU A 6 -20.57 -23.72 -10.77
CA LEU A 6 -20.61 -24.77 -9.77
C LEU A 6 -22.07 -25.21 -9.61
N ASP A 7 -22.32 -26.51 -9.74
CA ASP A 7 -23.62 -27.06 -9.35
C ASP A 7 -23.85 -26.80 -7.86
N ALA A 8 -25.09 -26.47 -7.51
CA ALA A 8 -25.46 -26.22 -6.13
C ALA A 8 -25.18 -27.48 -5.29
N ILE A 9 -24.61 -27.29 -4.09
CA ILE A 9 -24.38 -28.38 -3.15
C ILE A 9 -25.73 -29.01 -2.82
N ASP A 10 -25.88 -30.31 -3.12
CA ASP A 10 -27.11 -31.03 -2.82
C ASP A 10 -27.27 -31.23 -1.30
N MET A 11 -28.20 -30.46 -0.72
CA MET A 11 -28.54 -30.55 0.69
C MET A 11 -29.66 -31.57 0.97
N ASN A 12 -30.26 -32.19 -0.05
CA ASN A 12 -31.32 -33.19 0.13
C ASN A 12 -30.82 -34.44 0.86
N ARG A 13 -29.52 -34.73 0.80
CA ARG A 13 -28.89 -35.83 1.55
C ARG A 13 -29.01 -35.70 3.07
N TYR A 14 -29.16 -34.48 3.59
CA TYR A 14 -29.31 -34.20 5.03
C TYR A 14 -30.76 -33.99 5.46
N GLN A 15 -31.70 -34.02 4.51
CA GLN A 15 -33.11 -33.88 4.81
C GLN A 15 -33.73 -35.26 4.95
N VAL A 16 -34.04 -35.64 6.19
CA VAL A 16 -34.88 -36.81 6.43
C VAL A 16 -36.32 -36.42 6.06
N ARG A 17 -36.87 -37.06 5.03
CA ARG A 17 -38.28 -36.90 4.65
C ARG A 17 -38.93 -38.28 4.59
N GLU A 18 -40.11 -38.39 5.18
CA GLU A 18 -40.92 -39.59 5.06
C GLU A 18 -41.43 -39.74 3.61
N PRO A 19 -41.47 -40.96 3.05
CA PRO A 19 -42.08 -41.19 1.76
C PRO A 19 -43.56 -40.73 1.77
N MET A 20 -43.97 -39.87 0.83
CA MET A 20 -45.35 -39.35 0.74
C MET A 20 -46.04 -39.76 -0.57
N GLY A 21 -47.37 -39.82 -0.56
CA GLY A 21 -48.19 -40.09 -1.75
C GLY A 21 -47.93 -41.48 -2.35
N LYS A 22 -47.64 -41.55 -3.65
CA LYS A 22 -47.40 -42.81 -4.38
C LYS A 22 -46.18 -43.60 -3.87
N HIS A 23 -45.25 -42.93 -3.20
CA HIS A 23 -44.02 -43.55 -2.67
C HIS A 23 -44.24 -44.30 -1.35
N VAL A 24 -45.37 -44.09 -0.66
CA VAL A 24 -45.70 -44.81 0.59
C VAL A 24 -45.85 -46.31 0.37
N ALA A 25 -46.34 -46.71 -0.81
CA ALA A 25 -46.51 -48.12 -1.17
C ALA A 25 -45.23 -48.78 -1.74
N SER A 26 -44.14 -48.01 -1.91
CA SER A 26 -42.88 -48.52 -2.44
C SER A 26 -41.93 -48.88 -1.30
N LEU A 27 -41.54 -50.16 -1.22
CA LEU A 27 -40.56 -50.64 -0.25
C LEU A 27 -39.21 -49.92 -0.41
N GLU A 28 -38.77 -49.72 -1.66
CA GLU A 28 -37.49 -49.07 -1.99
C GLU A 28 -37.42 -47.62 -1.48
N ALA A 29 -38.55 -46.90 -1.52
CA ALA A 29 -38.61 -45.54 -0.99
C ALA A 29 -38.45 -45.50 0.54
N TRP A 30 -38.99 -46.49 1.25
CA TRP A 30 -38.81 -46.63 2.70
C TRP A 30 -37.39 -47.05 3.09
N GLU A 31 -36.78 -47.97 2.33
CA GLU A 31 -35.39 -48.37 2.55
C GLU A 31 -34.43 -47.19 2.36
N HIS A 32 -34.63 -46.38 1.32
CA HIS A 32 -33.84 -45.18 1.09
C HIS A 32 -34.04 -44.13 2.21
N ALA A 33 -35.28 -43.88 2.64
CA ALA A 33 -35.56 -42.97 3.75
C ALA A 33 -34.92 -43.44 5.07
N LEU A 34 -34.90 -44.75 5.32
CA LEU A 34 -34.24 -45.34 6.48
C LEU A 34 -32.71 -45.14 6.43
N GLN A 35 -32.09 -45.36 5.27
CA GLN A 35 -30.66 -45.10 5.08
C GLN A 35 -30.32 -43.62 5.29
N GLN A 36 -31.15 -42.70 4.79
CA GLN A 36 -30.98 -41.25 5.03
C GLN A 36 -31.11 -40.90 6.51
N LEU A 37 -32.07 -41.49 7.23
CA LEU A 37 -32.22 -41.30 8.67
C LEU A 37 -31.00 -41.81 9.44
N GLN A 38 -30.49 -42.99 9.11
CA GLN A 38 -29.26 -43.52 9.73
C GLN A 38 -28.07 -42.57 9.55
N VAL A 39 -27.89 -42.04 8.34
CA VAL A 39 -26.87 -41.04 8.04
C VAL A 39 -27.08 -39.76 8.87
N ALA A 40 -28.31 -39.26 8.96
CA ALA A 40 -28.62 -38.07 9.73
C ALA A 40 -28.35 -38.24 11.24
N VAL A 41 -28.65 -39.41 11.81
CA VAL A 41 -28.38 -39.72 13.22
C VAL A 41 -26.88 -39.69 13.51
N GLU A 42 -26.06 -40.31 12.66
CA GLU A 42 -24.60 -40.30 12.83
C GLU A 42 -23.99 -38.89 12.67
N HIS A 43 -24.53 -38.09 11.76
CA HIS A 43 -24.15 -36.67 11.64
C HIS A 43 -24.51 -35.88 12.89
N GLU A 44 -25.71 -36.08 13.44
CA GLU A 44 -26.14 -35.39 14.66
C GLU A 44 -25.27 -35.78 15.85
N LYS A 45 -24.96 -37.06 15.99
CA LYS A 45 -24.03 -37.55 17.02
C LYS A 45 -22.66 -36.89 16.91
N THR A 46 -22.12 -36.78 15.70
CA THR A 46 -20.85 -36.09 15.44
C THR A 46 -20.96 -34.59 15.76
N ARG A 47 -22.09 -33.96 15.42
CA ARG A 47 -22.35 -32.55 15.70
C ARG A 47 -22.38 -32.28 17.20
N VAL A 48 -23.05 -33.13 17.98
CA VAL A 48 -23.09 -33.04 19.44
C VAL A 48 -21.68 -33.15 20.02
N LEU A 49 -20.89 -34.14 19.61
CA LEU A 49 -19.49 -34.27 20.06
C LEU A 49 -18.64 -33.04 19.73
N ASN A 50 -18.79 -32.49 18.53
CA ASN A 50 -18.09 -31.26 18.14
C ASN A 50 -18.53 -30.05 18.97
N LEU A 51 -19.82 -29.94 19.29
CA LEU A 51 -20.35 -28.87 20.13
C LEU A 51 -19.87 -29.01 21.57
N GLU A 52 -19.80 -30.21 22.13
CA GLU A 52 -19.24 -30.47 23.46
C GLU A 52 -17.76 -30.09 23.53
N LEU A 53 -16.98 -30.43 22.49
CA LEU A 53 -15.59 -30.02 22.37
C LEU A 53 -15.47 -28.49 22.28
N TYR A 54 -16.32 -27.85 21.48
CA TYR A 54 -16.32 -26.39 21.34
C TYR A 54 -16.77 -25.69 22.63
N GLN A 55 -17.74 -26.22 23.35
CA GLN A 55 -18.17 -25.69 24.64
C GLN A 55 -17.06 -25.81 25.67
N SER A 56 -16.28 -26.90 25.64
CA SER A 56 -15.19 -27.14 26.58
C SER A 56 -13.95 -26.28 26.31
N TYR A 57 -13.57 -26.09 25.04
CA TYR A 57 -12.27 -25.47 24.67
C TYR A 57 -12.38 -24.22 23.80
N GLY A 58 -13.54 -23.93 23.22
CA GLY A 58 -13.72 -22.90 22.21
C GLY A 58 -13.40 -21.50 22.73
N THR A 59 -13.86 -21.17 23.94
CA THR A 59 -13.59 -19.85 24.55
C THR A 59 -12.10 -19.62 24.76
N ASP A 60 -11.37 -20.62 25.29
CA ASP A 60 -9.95 -20.47 25.57
C ASP A 60 -9.12 -20.47 24.29
N LEU A 61 -9.49 -21.28 23.30
CA LEU A 61 -8.91 -21.22 21.96
C LEU A 61 -9.08 -19.83 21.33
N LEU A 62 -10.27 -19.23 21.44
CA LEU A 62 -10.53 -17.89 20.93
C LEU A 62 -9.71 -16.82 21.65
N LYS A 63 -9.55 -16.92 22.98
CA LYS A 63 -8.69 -16.00 23.75
C LYS A 63 -7.24 -16.09 23.30
N VAL A 64 -6.70 -17.29 23.13
CA VAL A 64 -5.32 -17.50 22.65
C VAL A 64 -5.16 -16.92 21.24
N ARG A 65 -6.11 -17.22 20.34
CA ARG A 65 -6.10 -16.65 18.98
C ARG A 65 -6.15 -15.13 18.99
N ALA A 66 -6.99 -14.53 19.83
CA ALA A 66 -7.06 -13.08 19.98
C ALA A 66 -5.74 -12.49 20.50
N ALA A 67 -5.10 -13.12 21.49
CA ALA A 67 -3.81 -12.67 22.01
C ALA A 67 -2.69 -12.74 20.95
N VAL A 68 -2.67 -13.80 20.14
CA VAL A 68 -1.73 -13.92 19.01
C VAL A 68 -1.97 -12.81 17.99
N LEU A 69 -3.22 -12.57 17.60
CA LEU A 69 -3.57 -11.50 16.66
C LEU A 69 -3.20 -10.12 17.20
N ASP A 70 -3.42 -9.86 18.48
CA ASP A 70 -3.06 -8.59 19.12
C ASP A 70 -1.54 -8.39 19.15
N GLY A 71 -0.77 -9.45 19.44
CA GLY A 71 0.69 -9.44 19.36
C GLY A 71 1.23 -9.16 17.95
N VAL A 72 0.63 -9.80 16.94
CA VAL A 72 0.96 -9.56 15.53
C VAL A 72 0.63 -8.12 15.14
N ASN A 73 -0.53 -7.60 15.55
CA ASN A 73 -0.93 -6.23 15.29
C ASN A 73 0.08 -5.23 15.89
N LYS A 74 0.39 -5.37 17.18
CA LYS A 74 1.40 -4.54 17.88
C LYS A 74 2.74 -4.53 17.15
N ARG A 75 3.21 -5.69 16.68
CA ARG A 75 4.46 -5.80 15.91
C ARG A 75 4.39 -5.00 14.62
N TYR A 76 3.32 -5.14 13.84
CA TYR A 76 3.18 -4.39 12.59
C TYR A 76 3.00 -2.89 12.82
N THR A 77 2.25 -2.48 13.84
CA THR A 77 2.15 -1.06 14.24
C THR A 77 3.51 -0.48 14.57
N HIS A 78 4.34 -1.21 15.32
CA HIS A 78 5.70 -0.78 15.64
C HIS A 78 6.56 -0.62 14.38
N VAL A 79 6.54 -1.61 13.47
CA VAL A 79 7.29 -1.55 12.21
C VAL A 79 6.87 -0.34 11.36
N VAL A 80 5.56 -0.09 11.24
CA VAL A 80 5.04 1.08 10.51
C VAL A 80 5.55 2.38 11.14
N GLN A 81 5.54 2.49 12.46
CA GLN A 81 6.03 3.67 13.16
C GLN A 81 7.53 3.89 12.90
N GLN A 82 8.35 2.84 12.97
CA GLN A 82 9.79 2.93 12.70
C GLN A 82 10.08 3.38 11.27
N VAL A 83 9.38 2.81 10.28
CA VAL A 83 9.54 3.19 8.88
C VAL A 83 9.13 4.65 8.66
N LYS A 84 8.04 5.11 9.29
CA LYS A 84 7.63 6.53 9.22
C LYS A 84 8.69 7.45 9.80
N LEU A 85 9.21 7.15 10.98
CA LEU A 85 10.28 7.94 11.61
C LEU A 85 11.53 8.00 10.74
N GLY A 86 11.93 6.87 10.14
CA GLY A 86 13.06 6.83 9.19
C GLY A 86 12.80 7.69 7.95
N SER A 87 11.61 7.59 7.36
CA SER A 87 11.21 8.41 6.21
C SER A 87 11.21 9.90 6.52
N ASP A 88 10.66 10.28 7.68
CA ASP A 88 10.61 11.68 8.12
C ASP A 88 12.01 12.24 8.36
N GLN A 89 12.91 11.45 8.93
CA GLN A 89 14.30 11.85 9.12
C GLN A 89 15.01 12.11 7.79
N VAL A 90 14.84 11.23 6.81
CA VAL A 90 15.41 11.42 5.46
C VAL A 90 14.83 12.67 4.80
N ASN A 91 13.52 12.89 4.92
CA ASN A 91 12.87 14.07 4.35
C ASN A 91 13.35 15.37 5.00
N ARG A 92 13.54 15.40 6.32
CA ARG A 92 14.09 16.55 7.04
C ARG A 92 15.50 16.89 6.56
N VAL A 93 16.40 15.90 6.54
CA VAL A 93 17.78 16.09 6.06
C VAL A 93 17.78 16.62 4.62
N ARG A 94 16.92 16.07 3.75
CA ARG A 94 16.78 16.54 2.37
C ARG A 94 16.31 17.99 2.30
N GLN A 95 15.32 18.35 3.10
CA GLN A 95 14.79 19.72 3.15
C GLN A 95 15.86 20.72 3.60
N ASP A 96 16.64 20.38 4.63
CA ASP A 96 17.71 21.22 5.15
C ASP A 96 18.81 21.43 4.09
N ASP A 97 19.23 20.36 3.42
CA ASP A 97 20.24 20.43 2.36
C ASP A 97 19.74 21.23 1.15
N GLN A 98 18.49 21.03 0.73
CA GLN A 98 17.87 21.80 -0.34
C GLN A 98 17.78 23.29 0.03
N GLY A 99 17.38 23.63 1.25
CA GLY A 99 17.35 25.00 1.73
C GLY A 99 18.73 25.67 1.71
N ARG A 100 19.74 24.99 2.28
CA ARG A 100 21.12 25.48 2.32
C ARG A 100 21.71 25.68 0.92
N ASN A 101 21.50 24.72 0.04
CA ASN A 101 22.05 24.78 -1.33
C ASN A 101 21.27 25.75 -2.22
N GLY A 102 19.96 25.91 -2.01
CA GLY A 102 19.15 26.91 -2.70
C GLY A 102 19.64 28.34 -2.46
N VAL A 103 19.94 28.68 -1.20
CA VAL A 103 20.51 30.00 -0.85
C VAL A 103 21.85 30.24 -1.55
N LYS A 104 22.74 29.23 -1.55
CA LYS A 104 24.03 29.32 -2.25
C LYS A 104 23.86 29.52 -3.75
N LEU A 105 22.95 28.76 -4.37
CA LEU A 105 22.67 28.84 -5.80
C LEU A 105 22.19 30.24 -6.18
N HIS A 106 21.24 30.82 -5.42
CA HIS A 106 20.78 32.19 -5.65
C HIS A 106 21.89 33.22 -5.48
N LYS A 107 22.78 33.04 -4.49
CA LYS A 107 23.95 33.91 -4.32
C LYS A 107 24.87 33.83 -5.54
N TYR A 108 25.23 32.63 -5.99
CA TYR A 108 26.09 32.45 -7.16
C TYR A 108 25.46 33.02 -8.43
N GLN A 109 24.15 32.81 -8.62
CA GLN A 109 23.41 33.37 -9.74
C GLN A 109 23.48 34.89 -9.71
N ARG A 110 23.26 35.54 -8.56
CA ARG A 110 23.37 36.99 -8.43
C ARG A 110 24.78 37.49 -8.78
N THR A 111 25.79 36.91 -8.16
CA THR A 111 27.19 37.28 -8.41
C THR A 111 27.58 37.08 -9.88
N CYS A 112 27.09 36.03 -10.53
CA CYS A 112 27.31 35.82 -11.96
C CYS A 112 26.73 36.97 -12.80
N HIS A 113 25.48 37.36 -12.56
CA HIS A 113 24.86 38.50 -13.25
C HIS A 113 25.61 39.81 -13.01
N GLU A 114 26.00 40.08 -11.76
CA GLU A 114 26.79 41.27 -11.39
C GLU A 114 28.13 41.30 -12.13
N LEU A 115 28.85 40.18 -12.19
CA LEU A 115 30.13 40.07 -12.90
C LEU A 115 29.98 40.22 -14.41
N LEU A 116 28.92 39.66 -15.00
CA LEU A 116 28.61 39.84 -16.42
C LEU A 116 28.32 41.32 -16.73
N ALA A 117 27.50 41.98 -15.92
CA ALA A 117 27.19 43.39 -16.06
C ALA A 117 28.45 44.27 -15.91
N LYS A 118 29.31 43.97 -14.92
CA LYS A 118 30.58 44.66 -14.70
C LYS A 118 31.52 44.48 -15.89
N ASN A 119 31.66 43.26 -16.41
CA ASN A 119 32.47 42.99 -17.61
C ASN A 119 31.94 43.76 -18.83
N ALA A 120 30.61 43.82 -19.03
CA ALA A 120 30.02 44.60 -20.11
C ALA A 120 30.23 46.12 -19.94
N SER A 121 30.20 46.63 -18.70
CA SER A 121 30.51 48.03 -18.39
C SER A 121 31.98 48.36 -18.69
N ILE A 122 32.92 47.52 -18.27
CA ILE A 122 34.35 47.70 -18.54
C ILE A 122 34.62 47.69 -20.05
N LYS A 123 34.07 46.71 -20.79
CA LYS A 123 34.23 46.64 -22.25
C LYS A 123 33.73 47.91 -22.94
N ARG A 124 32.61 48.48 -22.51
CA ARG A 124 32.10 49.75 -23.05
C ARG A 124 33.03 50.92 -22.75
N ALA A 125 33.54 51.02 -21.52
CA ALA A 125 34.48 52.07 -21.12
C ALA A 125 35.79 51.99 -21.92
N CYS A 126 36.36 50.79 -22.09
CA CYS A 126 37.57 50.58 -22.90
C CYS A 126 37.35 50.99 -24.36
N ALA A 127 36.23 50.58 -24.97
CA ALA A 127 35.91 50.95 -26.35
C ALA A 127 35.74 52.48 -26.53
N GLU A 128 35.18 53.16 -25.54
CA GLU A 128 35.03 54.61 -25.56
C GLU A 128 36.38 55.33 -25.45
N GLU A 129 37.24 54.90 -24.52
CA GLU A 129 38.60 55.44 -24.40
C GLU A 129 39.43 55.20 -25.66
N GLU A 130 39.33 54.02 -26.27
CA GLU A 130 40.00 53.73 -27.54
C GLU A 130 39.53 54.67 -28.67
N ARG A 131 38.23 55.00 -28.74
CA ARG A 131 37.73 56.00 -29.69
C ARG A 131 38.30 57.39 -29.41
N GLN A 132 38.33 57.81 -28.14
CA GLN A 132 38.87 59.12 -27.76
C GLN A 132 40.37 59.22 -28.07
N GLN A 133 41.15 58.17 -27.81
CA GLN A 133 42.56 58.12 -28.16
C GLN A 133 42.79 58.18 -29.68
N ARG A 134 42.00 57.44 -30.47
CA ARG A 134 42.04 57.52 -31.94
C ARG A 134 41.75 58.93 -32.44
N HIS A 135 40.72 59.58 -31.89
CA HIS A 135 40.37 60.96 -32.25
C HIS A 135 41.48 61.96 -31.91
N LYS A 136 42.11 61.82 -30.75
CA LYS A 136 43.26 62.66 -30.35
C LYS A 136 44.47 62.45 -31.26
N LYS A 137 44.79 61.22 -31.64
CA LYS A 137 45.89 60.92 -32.58
C LYS A 137 45.66 61.59 -33.94
N ILE A 138 44.47 61.45 -34.51
CA ILE A 138 44.11 62.10 -35.80
C ILE A 138 44.27 63.62 -35.70
N LYS A 139 43.87 64.24 -34.59
CA LYS A 139 44.03 65.69 -34.39
C LYS A 139 45.49 66.15 -34.26
N ILE A 140 46.36 65.32 -33.68
CA ILE A 140 47.79 65.61 -33.56
C ILE A 140 48.49 65.44 -34.91
N GLU A 141 48.14 64.41 -35.69
CA GLU A 141 48.70 64.17 -37.02
C GLU A 141 48.25 65.20 -38.07
N ALA A 142 47.11 65.87 -37.84
CA ALA A 142 46.57 66.92 -38.71
C ALA A 142 47.02 68.35 -38.35
N ALA A 143 47.77 68.52 -37.25
CA ALA A 143 48.30 69.81 -36.77
C ALA A 143 49.81 69.90 -37.01
#